data_AF-A0A368GE78-F1
#
_entry.id   AF-A0A368GE78-F1
#
_cell.length_a   1.000
_cell.length_b   1.000
_cell.length_c   1.000
_cell.angle_alpha   90.00
_cell.angle_beta   90.00
_cell.angle_gamma   90.00
#
_symmetry.space_group_name_H-M   'P 1'
#
loop_
_entity.id
_entity.type
_entity.pdbx_description
1 polymer ?
#
loop_
_entity_poly.entity_id
_entity_poly.type
_entity_poly.pdbx_seq_one_letter_code
_entity_poly.pdbx_strand_id
1 'polypeptide(L)'
;MGSESADVIHKKLLQEEEWLKNFKANTRKSEQLREAIESITDRFQARLVSLQENVLPMHEVNGRLQVKQKNIQRLIKTIDTTIQFYGRTNELESSIRDGNPSHDLEGYLENMECLQQAIQFFESHPNYQNQTENMKLNLENGYNVLESEYRSVVQKNTVQADSAIVIESLDDQYELMGSRAKDIKTVRDMTALTRLGVWLLERERTRFLTHYAKIRGDNMMRTISAVAQHHAALHAKMHARTGAIKKFVSF
;
A
#
# COMPACT_ATOMS: atom_id res chain seq x y z
N MET A 1 86.08 83.05 1.59
CA MET A 1 84.65 82.68 1.57
C MET A 1 84.23 81.78 0.38
N GLY A 2 85.08 81.53 -0.62
CA GLY A 2 84.71 80.69 -1.78
C GLY A 2 84.89 79.17 -1.60
N SER A 3 85.72 78.68 -0.67
CA SER A 3 85.97 77.23 -0.51
C SER A 3 84.91 76.54 0.35
N GLU A 4 84.35 77.22 1.35
CA GLU A 4 83.35 76.65 2.29
C GLU A 4 82.03 76.31 1.59
N SER A 5 81.63 77.11 0.59
CA SER A 5 80.45 76.83 -0.23
C SER A 5 80.67 75.67 -1.21
N ALA A 6 81.89 75.51 -1.73
CA ALA A 6 82.23 74.42 -2.64
C ALA A 6 82.28 73.07 -1.91
N ASP A 7 82.83 73.03 -0.69
CA ASP A 7 82.88 71.82 0.14
C ASP A 7 81.48 71.36 0.58
N VAL A 8 80.59 72.30 0.95
CA VAL A 8 79.20 71.97 1.31
C VAL A 8 78.42 71.41 0.10
N ILE A 9 78.63 71.99 -1.09
CA ILE A 9 78.03 71.48 -2.34
C ILE A 9 78.60 70.10 -2.68
N HIS A 10 79.90 69.89 -2.52
CA HIS A 10 80.53 68.60 -2.78
C HIS A 10 80.03 67.51 -1.83
N LYS A 11 79.86 67.84 -0.54
CA LYS A 11 79.33 66.91 0.47
C LYS A 11 77.86 66.54 0.20
N LYS A 12 77.03 67.50 -0.22
CA LYS A 12 75.65 67.25 -0.66
C LYS A 12 75.60 66.38 -1.91
N LEU A 13 76.45 66.65 -2.89
CA LEU A 13 76.56 65.84 -4.10
C LEU A 13 76.94 64.39 -3.78
N LEU A 14 77.93 64.17 -2.92
CA LEU A 14 78.31 62.82 -2.47
C LEU A 14 77.16 62.11 -1.75
N GLN A 15 76.43 62.82 -0.90
CA GLN A 15 75.28 62.28 -0.17
C GLN A 15 74.12 61.93 -1.12
N GLU A 16 73.85 62.79 -2.12
CA GLU A 16 72.87 62.52 -3.17
C GLU A 16 73.31 61.35 -4.05
N GLU A 17 74.59 61.24 -4.40
CA GLU A 17 75.15 60.12 -5.18
C GLU A 17 74.97 58.79 -4.43
N GLU A 18 75.24 58.77 -3.13
CA GLU A 18 75.06 57.59 -2.28
C GLU A 18 73.58 57.25 -2.06
N TRP A 19 72.72 58.26 -1.91
CA TRP A 19 71.28 58.07 -1.85
C TRP A 19 70.73 57.51 -3.17
N LEU A 20 71.18 58.04 -4.31
CA LEU A 20 70.78 57.58 -5.64
C LEU A 20 71.26 56.16 -5.91
N LYS A 21 72.46 55.81 -5.43
CA LYS A 21 73.01 54.44 -5.48
C LYS A 21 72.16 53.48 -4.64
N ASN A 22 71.77 53.87 -3.43
CA ASN A 22 70.89 53.07 -2.57
C ASN A 22 69.47 52.95 -3.13
N PHE A 23 68.92 54.02 -3.70
CA PHE A 23 67.61 54.02 -4.35
C PHE A 23 67.61 53.07 -5.55
N LYS A 24 68.62 53.16 -6.45
CA LYS A 24 68.79 52.22 -7.57
C LYS A 24 68.94 50.77 -7.10
N ALA A 25 69.65 50.53 -6.00
CA ALA A 25 69.79 49.20 -5.43
C ALA A 25 68.45 48.66 -4.88
N ASN A 26 67.65 49.51 -4.23
CA ASN A 26 66.31 49.14 -3.76
C ASN A 26 65.32 48.91 -4.90
N THR A 27 65.36 49.72 -5.97
CA THR A 27 64.56 49.50 -7.17
C THR A 27 64.89 48.14 -7.79
N ARG A 28 66.18 47.80 -7.94
CA ARG A 28 66.60 46.48 -8.42
C ARG A 28 66.12 45.34 -7.52
N LYS A 29 66.20 45.50 -6.19
CA LYS A 29 65.65 44.50 -5.25
C LYS A 29 64.14 44.34 -5.41
N SER A 30 63.41 45.44 -5.57
CA SER A 30 61.95 45.42 -5.77
C SER A 30 61.58 44.74 -7.09
N GLU A 31 62.39 44.94 -8.13
CA GLU A 31 62.22 44.33 -9.45
C GLU A 31 62.47 42.81 -9.40
N GLN A 32 63.55 42.38 -8.72
CA GLN A 32 63.81 40.97 -8.43
C GLN A 32 62.69 40.33 -7.61
N LEU A 33 62.13 41.04 -6.62
CA LEU A 33 61.02 40.54 -5.82
C LEU A 33 59.75 40.39 -6.67
N ARG A 34 59.49 41.35 -7.57
CA ARG A 34 58.37 41.28 -8.52
C ARG A 34 58.50 40.07 -9.44
N GLU A 35 59.67 39.85 -10.03
CA GLU A 35 59.94 38.68 -10.86
C GLU A 35 59.79 37.36 -10.09
N ALA A 36 60.23 37.33 -8.83
CA ALA A 36 60.04 36.16 -7.98
C ALA A 36 58.55 35.89 -7.69
N ILE A 37 57.76 36.93 -7.43
CA ILE A 37 56.30 36.82 -7.21
C ILE A 37 55.60 36.38 -8.49
N GLU A 38 55.97 36.93 -9.65
CA GLU A 38 55.45 36.55 -10.96
C GLU A 38 55.73 35.07 -11.24
N SER A 39 56.96 34.63 -11.01
CA SER A 39 57.37 33.22 -11.12
C SER A 39 56.62 32.27 -10.16
N ILE A 40 56.31 32.72 -8.94
CA ILE A 40 55.52 31.93 -7.99
C ILE A 40 54.07 31.82 -8.48
N THR A 41 53.52 32.93 -8.98
CA THR A 41 52.14 33.00 -9.49
C THR A 41 51.96 32.09 -10.70
N ASP A 42 52.91 32.10 -11.64
CA ASP A 42 52.91 31.21 -12.80
C ASP A 42 52.95 29.74 -12.39
N ARG A 43 53.76 29.40 -11.39
CA ARG A 43 53.83 28.04 -10.84
C ARG A 43 52.54 27.62 -10.16
N PHE A 44 51.88 28.53 -9.44
CA PHE A 44 50.56 28.28 -8.85
C PHE A 44 49.51 28.05 -9.92
N GLN A 45 49.49 28.89 -10.97
CA GLN A 45 48.55 28.77 -12.07
C GLN A 45 48.73 27.43 -12.81
N ALA A 46 49.96 27.05 -13.14
CA ALA A 46 50.26 25.77 -13.79
C ALA A 46 49.79 24.58 -12.92
N ARG A 47 49.98 24.67 -11.60
CA ARG A 47 49.58 23.63 -10.66
C ARG A 47 48.06 23.55 -10.47
N LEU A 48 47.36 24.69 -10.51
CA LEU A 48 45.89 24.76 -10.49
C LEU A 48 45.28 24.15 -11.75
N VAL A 49 45.81 24.50 -12.92
CA VAL A 49 45.39 23.92 -14.20
C VAL A 49 45.59 22.41 -14.20
N SER A 50 46.79 21.95 -13.82
CA SER A 50 47.07 20.52 -13.72
C SER A 50 46.15 19.80 -12.71
N LEU A 51 45.85 20.43 -11.56
CA LEU A 51 44.91 19.87 -10.60
C LEU A 51 43.50 19.77 -11.20
N GLN A 52 43.03 20.82 -11.88
CA GLN A 52 41.71 20.84 -12.51
C GLN A 52 41.59 19.78 -13.60
N GLU A 53 42.59 19.64 -14.47
CA GLU A 53 42.65 18.64 -15.53
C GLU A 53 42.62 17.21 -14.99
N ASN A 54 43.19 16.97 -13.79
CA ASN A 54 43.22 15.65 -13.18
C ASN A 54 42.00 15.35 -12.29
N VAL A 55 41.49 16.34 -11.56
CA VAL A 55 40.41 16.16 -10.58
C VAL A 55 39.03 16.17 -11.23
N LEU A 56 38.81 17.01 -12.26
CA LEU A 56 37.50 17.13 -12.90
C LEU A 56 37.05 15.81 -13.56
N PRO A 57 37.89 15.13 -14.38
CA PRO A 57 37.52 13.83 -14.95
C PRO A 57 37.26 12.79 -13.86
N MET A 58 38.00 12.84 -12.74
CA MET A 58 37.81 11.93 -11.63
C MET A 58 36.42 12.12 -10.98
N HIS A 59 35.97 13.36 -10.82
CA HIS A 59 34.61 13.67 -10.35
C HIS A 59 33.53 13.15 -11.29
N GLU A 60 33.70 13.34 -12.60
CA GLU A 60 32.75 12.85 -13.61
C GLU A 60 32.67 11.32 -13.61
N VAL A 61 33.82 10.65 -13.58
CA VAL A 61 33.91 9.19 -13.48
C VAL A 61 33.26 8.69 -12.19
N ASN A 62 33.53 9.34 -11.05
CA ASN A 62 32.94 8.96 -9.77
C ASN A 62 31.41 9.14 -9.78
N GLY A 63 30.90 10.22 -10.37
CA GLY A 63 29.46 10.42 -10.55
C GLY A 63 28.81 9.32 -11.40
N ARG A 64 29.42 8.97 -12.53
CA ARG A 64 28.98 7.83 -13.37
C ARG A 64 29.02 6.50 -12.60
N LEU A 65 30.05 6.30 -11.79
CA LEU A 65 30.21 5.11 -10.95
C LEU A 65 29.10 5.01 -9.90
N GLN A 66 28.77 6.13 -9.22
CA GLN A 66 27.68 6.20 -8.25
C GLN A 66 26.32 5.88 -8.87
N VAL A 67 26.05 6.37 -10.09
CA VAL A 67 24.81 6.04 -10.82
C VAL A 67 24.77 4.55 -11.14
N LYS A 68 25.87 3.97 -11.64
CA LYS A 68 25.98 2.53 -11.88
C LYS A 68 25.77 1.73 -10.60
N GLN A 69 26.38 2.14 -9.49
CA GLN A 69 26.23 1.49 -8.19
C GLN A 69 24.77 1.52 -7.70
N LYS A 70 24.09 2.67 -7.79
CA LYS A 70 22.65 2.76 -7.47
C LYS A 70 21.79 1.85 -8.35
N ASN A 71 22.10 1.76 -9.64
CA ASN A 71 21.38 0.87 -10.54
C ASN A 71 21.61 -0.61 -10.18
N ILE A 72 22.85 -1.00 -9.85
CA ILE A 72 23.17 -2.36 -9.38
C ILE A 72 22.41 -2.67 -8.08
N GLN A 73 22.38 -1.75 -7.11
CA GLN A 73 21.63 -1.95 -5.87
C GLN A 73 20.13 -2.13 -6.11
N ARG A 74 19.53 -1.34 -7.01
CA ARG A 74 18.12 -1.53 -7.40
C ARG A 74 17.90 -2.90 -8.04
N LEU A 75 18.80 -3.32 -8.94
CA LEU A 75 18.70 -4.62 -9.60
C LEU A 75 18.81 -5.78 -8.60
N ILE A 76 19.75 -5.72 -7.66
CA ILE A 76 19.88 -6.72 -6.59
C ILE A 76 18.57 -6.80 -5.79
N LYS A 77 18.00 -5.65 -5.37
CA LYS A 77 16.72 -5.64 -4.65
C LYS A 77 15.58 -6.26 -5.46
N THR A 78 15.50 -5.97 -6.76
CA THR A 78 14.52 -6.59 -7.65
C THR A 78 14.73 -8.10 -7.72
N ILE A 79 15.96 -8.58 -7.88
CA ILE A 79 16.28 -10.02 -7.91
C ILE A 79 15.90 -10.70 -6.60
N ASP A 80 16.26 -10.13 -5.45
CA ASP A 80 15.90 -10.70 -4.13
C ASP A 80 14.39 -10.81 -3.97
N THR A 81 13.65 -9.79 -4.40
CA THR A 81 12.18 -9.78 -4.35
C THR A 81 11.59 -10.81 -5.31
N THR A 82 12.12 -10.91 -6.53
CA THR A 82 11.71 -11.92 -7.52
C THR A 82 11.95 -13.34 -7.01
N ILE A 83 13.09 -13.62 -6.36
CA ILE A 83 13.39 -14.94 -5.80
C ILE A 83 12.37 -15.31 -4.71
N GLN A 84 12.06 -14.36 -3.81
CA GLN A 84 11.07 -14.57 -2.75
C GLN A 84 9.69 -14.90 -3.32
N PHE A 85 9.26 -14.20 -4.36
CA PHE A 85 7.97 -14.46 -4.96
C PHE A 85 7.97 -15.73 -5.82
N TYR A 86 8.98 -16.02 -6.65
CA TYR A 86 8.96 -17.21 -7.51
C TYR A 86 8.87 -18.54 -6.76
N GLY A 87 9.63 -18.70 -5.66
CA GLY A 87 9.55 -19.91 -4.84
C GLY A 87 8.18 -20.05 -4.17
N ARG A 88 7.63 -18.94 -3.69
CA ARG A 88 6.36 -18.92 -2.96
C ARG A 88 5.13 -18.94 -3.87
N THR A 89 5.19 -18.42 -5.09
CA THR A 89 4.03 -18.31 -5.98
C THR A 89 3.49 -19.68 -6.38
N ASN A 90 4.35 -20.64 -6.73
CA ASN A 90 3.88 -21.98 -7.10
C ASN A 90 3.22 -22.72 -5.93
N GLU A 91 3.79 -22.58 -4.73
CA GLU A 91 3.24 -23.13 -3.50
C GLU A 91 1.90 -22.45 -3.19
N LEU A 92 1.84 -21.12 -3.31
CA LEU A 92 0.66 -20.31 -3.04
C LEU A 92 -0.49 -20.60 -4.00
N GLU A 93 -0.21 -20.71 -5.30
CA GLU A 93 -1.20 -21.09 -6.31
C GLU A 93 -1.75 -22.49 -6.05
N SER A 94 -0.88 -23.41 -5.61
CA SER A 94 -1.32 -24.76 -5.22
C SER A 94 -2.15 -24.72 -3.94
N SER A 95 -1.76 -23.94 -2.93
CA SER A 95 -2.54 -23.75 -1.71
C SER A 95 -3.91 -23.13 -1.96
N ILE A 96 -4.04 -22.22 -2.93
CA ILE A 96 -5.35 -21.62 -3.31
C ILE A 96 -6.19 -22.61 -4.10
N ARG A 97 -5.59 -23.37 -5.02
CA ARG A 97 -6.28 -24.36 -5.85
C ARG A 97 -6.78 -25.56 -5.04
N ASP A 98 -5.94 -26.06 -4.14
CA ASP A 98 -6.18 -27.29 -3.38
C ASP A 98 -6.76 -26.99 -1.98
N GLY A 99 -6.78 -25.72 -1.57
CA GLY A 99 -7.31 -25.24 -0.30
C GLY A 99 -8.85 -25.25 -0.23
N ASN A 100 -9.37 -25.34 1.00
CA ASN A 100 -10.80 -25.35 1.27
C ASN A 100 -11.17 -24.26 2.30
N PRO A 101 -11.78 -23.15 1.87
CA PRO A 101 -12.14 -22.06 2.78
C PRO A 101 -13.22 -22.45 3.80
N SER A 102 -13.97 -23.55 3.62
CA SER A 102 -14.91 -24.03 4.64
C SER A 102 -14.20 -24.58 5.88
N HIS A 103 -12.96 -25.07 5.73
CA HIS A 103 -12.17 -25.66 6.81
C HIS A 103 -11.23 -24.61 7.44
N ASP A 104 -10.54 -23.84 6.61
CA ASP A 104 -9.63 -22.78 7.04
C ASP A 104 -9.84 -21.54 6.17
N LEU A 105 -10.77 -20.70 6.60
CA LEU A 105 -11.06 -19.46 5.90
C LEU A 105 -9.87 -18.50 6.01
N GLU A 106 -9.30 -18.33 7.20
CA GLU A 106 -8.30 -17.29 7.45
C GLU A 106 -7.02 -17.56 6.64
N GLY A 107 -6.50 -18.79 6.68
CA GLY A 107 -5.35 -19.16 5.87
C GLY A 107 -5.62 -19.03 4.36
N TYR A 108 -6.84 -19.30 3.91
CA TYR A 108 -7.22 -19.09 2.51
C TYR A 108 -7.21 -17.60 2.13
N LEU A 109 -7.74 -16.73 2.99
CA LEU A 109 -7.77 -15.28 2.75
C LEU A 109 -6.36 -14.67 2.78
N GLU A 110 -5.50 -15.10 3.70
CA GLU A 110 -4.09 -14.70 3.74
C GLU A 110 -3.35 -15.09 2.46
N ASN A 111 -3.59 -16.31 1.96
CA ASN A 111 -3.00 -16.78 0.72
C ASN A 111 -3.46 -15.95 -0.50
N MET A 112 -4.75 -15.63 -0.56
CA MET A 112 -5.30 -14.76 -1.60
C MET A 112 -4.68 -13.36 -1.58
N GLU A 113 -4.45 -12.80 -0.39
CA GLU A 113 -3.80 -11.50 -0.23
C GLU A 113 -2.33 -11.54 -0.66
N CYS A 114 -1.59 -12.59 -0.27
CA CYS A 114 -0.22 -12.80 -0.73
C CYS A 114 -0.13 -12.87 -2.26
N LEU A 115 -1.10 -13.55 -2.91
CA LEU A 115 -1.11 -13.70 -4.37
C LEU A 115 -1.41 -12.35 -5.05
N GLN A 116 -2.33 -11.58 -4.49
CA GLN A 116 -2.64 -10.24 -4.98
C GLN A 116 -1.42 -9.29 -4.88
N GLN A 117 -0.68 -9.33 -3.77
CA GLN A 117 0.56 -8.56 -3.61
C GLN A 117 1.64 -9.00 -4.61
N ALA A 118 1.77 -10.30 -4.86
CA ALA A 118 2.70 -10.83 -5.87
C ALA A 118 2.34 -10.33 -7.27
N ILE A 119 1.06 -10.36 -7.65
CA ILE A 119 0.57 -9.82 -8.93
C ILE A 119 0.95 -8.35 -9.07
N GLN A 120 0.67 -7.52 -8.07
CA GLN A 120 0.99 -6.08 -8.11
C GLN A 120 2.49 -5.82 -8.31
N PHE A 121 3.35 -6.65 -7.71
CA PHE A 121 4.80 -6.56 -7.90
C PHE A 121 5.21 -6.94 -9.34
N PHE A 122 4.68 -8.04 -9.89
CA PHE A 122 5.08 -8.50 -11.22
C PHE A 122 4.48 -7.69 -12.36
N GLU A 123 3.36 -7.01 -12.15
CA GLU A 123 2.77 -6.10 -13.15
C GLU A 123 3.72 -4.97 -13.58
N SER A 124 4.61 -4.52 -12.70
CA SER A 124 5.61 -3.49 -13.06
C SER A 124 6.79 -4.04 -13.89
N HIS A 125 6.81 -5.34 -14.18
CA HIS A 125 7.95 -6.02 -14.81
C HIS A 125 7.53 -6.78 -16.09
N PRO A 126 7.77 -6.20 -17.30
CA PRO A 126 7.31 -6.76 -18.56
C PRO A 126 7.76 -8.20 -18.84
N ASN A 127 8.92 -8.60 -18.32
CA ASN A 127 9.48 -9.94 -18.52
C ASN A 127 8.66 -11.06 -17.85
N TYR A 128 7.75 -10.73 -16.92
CA TYR A 128 6.94 -11.69 -16.15
C TYR A 128 5.46 -11.65 -16.54
N GLN A 129 5.12 -11.08 -17.70
CA GLN A 129 3.72 -10.89 -18.11
C GLN A 129 2.93 -12.22 -18.12
N ASN A 130 3.47 -13.28 -18.74
CA ASN A 130 2.78 -14.58 -18.80
C ASN A 130 2.51 -15.17 -17.40
N GLN A 131 3.47 -15.06 -16.49
CA GLN A 131 3.29 -15.53 -15.11
C GLN A 131 2.25 -14.68 -14.38
N THR A 132 2.28 -13.37 -14.58
CA THR A 132 1.33 -12.43 -13.99
C THR A 132 -0.09 -12.75 -14.41
N GLU A 133 -0.31 -13.06 -15.69
CA GLU A 133 -1.62 -13.48 -16.20
C GLU A 133 -2.09 -14.81 -15.60
N ASN A 134 -1.19 -15.80 -15.43
CA ASN A 134 -1.53 -17.05 -14.74
C ASN A 134 -1.91 -16.82 -13.28
N MET A 135 -1.16 -15.98 -12.56
CA MET A 135 -1.47 -15.62 -11.18
C MET A 135 -2.83 -14.92 -11.07
N LYS A 136 -3.15 -14.01 -12.00
CA LYS A 136 -4.47 -13.36 -12.07
C LYS A 136 -5.59 -14.37 -12.28
N LEU A 137 -5.40 -15.34 -13.19
CA LEU A 137 -6.38 -16.40 -13.41
C LEU A 137 -6.60 -17.24 -12.15
N ASN A 138 -5.53 -17.59 -11.44
CA ASN A 138 -5.62 -18.33 -10.18
C ASN A 138 -6.32 -17.50 -9.08
N LEU A 139 -6.05 -16.20 -9.01
CA LEU A 139 -6.74 -15.29 -8.11
C LEU A 139 -8.25 -15.21 -8.43
N GLU A 140 -8.63 -15.11 -9.71
CA GLU A 140 -10.03 -15.16 -10.13
C GLU A 140 -10.71 -16.47 -9.74
N ASN A 141 -10.04 -17.60 -9.91
CA ASN A 141 -10.55 -18.90 -9.48
C ASN A 141 -10.75 -18.93 -7.96
N GLY A 142 -9.80 -18.41 -7.18
CA GLY A 142 -9.93 -18.30 -5.73
C GLY A 142 -11.11 -17.43 -5.30
N TYR A 143 -11.38 -16.33 -6.01
CA TYR A 143 -12.60 -15.54 -5.78
C TYR A 143 -13.86 -16.36 -6.07
N ASN A 144 -13.93 -17.11 -7.16
CA ASN A 144 -15.10 -17.95 -7.46
C ASN A 144 -15.34 -19.00 -6.34
N VAL A 145 -14.27 -19.59 -5.79
CA VAL A 145 -14.35 -20.51 -4.65
C VAL A 145 -14.88 -19.80 -3.41
N LEU A 146 -14.40 -18.60 -3.10
CA LEU A 146 -14.90 -17.79 -1.97
C LEU A 146 -16.36 -17.35 -2.15
N GLU A 147 -16.78 -17.00 -3.37
CA GLU A 147 -18.17 -16.66 -3.69
C GLU A 147 -19.09 -17.90 -3.45
N SER A 148 -18.60 -19.09 -3.80
CA SER A 148 -19.28 -20.36 -3.52
C SER A 148 -19.32 -20.67 -2.02
N GLU A 149 -18.22 -20.45 -1.29
CA GLU A 149 -18.19 -20.62 0.16
C GLU A 149 -19.16 -19.67 0.85
N TYR A 150 -19.21 -18.41 0.41
CA TYR A 150 -20.15 -17.44 0.95
C TYR A 150 -21.60 -17.91 0.80
N ARG A 151 -21.96 -18.51 -0.34
CA ARG A 151 -23.26 -19.16 -0.51
C ARG A 151 -23.50 -20.23 0.56
N SER A 152 -22.53 -21.13 0.78
CA SER A 152 -22.61 -22.19 1.79
C SER A 152 -22.78 -21.62 3.21
N VAL A 153 -22.00 -20.59 3.56
CA VAL A 153 -22.10 -19.88 4.84
C VAL A 153 -23.49 -19.27 5.04
N VAL A 154 -24.04 -18.59 4.03
CA VAL A 154 -25.38 -18.00 4.10
C VAL A 154 -26.46 -19.08 4.25
N GLN A 155 -26.35 -20.20 3.52
CA GLN A 155 -27.29 -21.32 3.64
C GLN A 155 -27.26 -21.92 5.04
N LYS A 156 -26.06 -22.26 5.55
CA LYS A 156 -25.86 -22.88 6.86
C LYS A 156 -26.40 -22.01 8.01
N ASN A 157 -26.25 -20.69 7.89
CA ASN A 157 -26.64 -19.74 8.92
C ASN A 157 -28.04 -19.17 8.74
N THR A 158 -28.73 -19.46 7.64
CA THR A 158 -30.12 -19.04 7.44
C THR A 158 -31.05 -19.97 8.19
N VAL A 159 -31.96 -19.39 8.98
CA VAL A 159 -33.00 -20.12 9.70
C VAL A 159 -34.36 -19.49 9.42
N GLN A 160 -35.38 -20.32 9.26
CA GLN A 160 -36.76 -19.86 9.14
C GLN A 160 -37.21 -19.30 10.49
N ALA A 161 -37.84 -18.13 10.51
CA ALA A 161 -38.34 -17.59 11.77
C ALA A 161 -39.56 -18.38 12.24
N ASP A 162 -39.72 -18.47 13.57
CA ASP A 162 -40.86 -19.11 14.18
C ASP A 162 -42.14 -18.31 13.93
N SER A 163 -43.17 -18.97 13.39
CA SER A 163 -44.45 -18.34 13.05
C SER A 163 -45.15 -17.68 14.24
N ALA A 164 -45.08 -18.28 15.43
CA ALA A 164 -45.70 -17.73 16.62
C ALA A 164 -44.97 -16.46 17.07
N ILE A 165 -43.63 -16.49 17.10
CA ILE A 165 -42.82 -15.32 17.46
C ILE A 165 -43.06 -14.17 16.47
N VAL A 166 -43.14 -14.47 15.18
CA VAL A 166 -43.43 -13.44 14.16
C VAL A 166 -44.79 -12.80 14.41
N ILE A 167 -45.85 -13.59 14.63
CA ILE A 167 -47.20 -13.07 14.90
C ILE A 167 -47.23 -12.25 16.18
N GLU A 168 -46.64 -12.74 17.27
CA GLU A 168 -46.58 -12.02 18.54
C GLU A 168 -45.78 -10.72 18.45
N SER A 169 -44.89 -10.59 17.47
CA SER A 169 -44.10 -9.38 17.23
C SER A 169 -44.87 -8.29 16.48
N LEU A 170 -46.09 -8.57 16.02
CA LEU A 170 -46.96 -7.62 15.35
C LEU A 170 -47.99 -7.02 16.32
N ASP A 171 -48.33 -5.75 16.12
CA ASP A 171 -49.44 -5.11 16.84
C ASP A 171 -50.81 -5.40 16.19
N ASP A 172 -51.87 -4.80 16.74
CA ASP A 172 -53.24 -4.98 16.25
C ASP A 172 -53.47 -4.40 14.83
N GLN A 173 -52.56 -3.57 14.33
CA GLN A 173 -52.55 -3.03 12.97
C GLN A 173 -51.67 -3.85 12.01
N TYR A 174 -51.12 -4.98 12.49
CA TYR A 174 -50.16 -5.82 11.79
C TYR A 174 -48.83 -5.12 11.48
N GLU A 175 -48.48 -4.07 12.22
CA GLU A 175 -47.18 -3.43 12.12
C GLU A 175 -46.16 -4.10 13.06
N LEU A 176 -44.89 -4.13 12.63
CA LEU A 176 -43.81 -4.72 13.42
C LEU A 176 -43.51 -3.84 14.64
N MET A 177 -43.70 -4.39 15.83
CA MET A 177 -43.30 -3.72 17.07
C MET A 177 -41.78 -3.64 17.15
N GLY A 178 -41.23 -2.42 17.09
CA GLY A 178 -39.77 -2.19 17.10
C GLY A 178 -39.05 -2.82 18.31
N SER A 179 -39.72 -2.91 19.47
CA SER A 179 -39.18 -3.56 20.67
C SER A 179 -38.99 -5.07 20.54
N ARG A 180 -39.73 -5.72 19.62
CA ARG A 180 -39.76 -7.17 19.37
C ARG A 180 -39.07 -7.59 18.07
N ALA A 181 -38.65 -6.65 17.23
CA ALA A 181 -37.97 -6.96 15.97
C ALA A 181 -36.75 -7.90 16.14
N LYS A 182 -36.01 -7.76 17.25
CA LYS A 182 -34.86 -8.61 17.62
C LYS A 182 -35.23 -10.07 17.94
N ASP A 183 -36.48 -10.34 18.26
CA ASP A 183 -36.95 -11.69 18.62
C ASP A 183 -37.13 -12.55 17.36
N ILE A 184 -37.33 -11.91 16.19
CA ILE A 184 -37.45 -12.57 14.89
C ILE A 184 -36.06 -12.98 14.38
N LYS A 185 -35.59 -14.13 14.87
CA LYS A 185 -34.30 -14.71 14.46
C LYS A 185 -34.41 -15.38 13.10
N THR A 186 -33.71 -14.82 12.11
CA THR A 186 -33.60 -15.40 10.76
C THR A 186 -32.17 -15.77 10.37
N VAL A 187 -31.17 -15.38 11.17
CA VAL A 187 -29.74 -15.69 10.97
C VAL A 187 -29.18 -16.23 12.29
N ARG A 188 -28.42 -17.32 12.22
CA ARG A 188 -27.78 -17.96 13.39
C ARG A 188 -26.52 -17.23 13.83
N ASP A 189 -25.62 -17.01 12.89
CA ASP A 189 -24.35 -16.33 13.11
C ASP A 189 -24.18 -15.23 12.05
N MET A 190 -24.37 -13.99 12.47
CA MET A 190 -24.18 -12.84 11.59
C MET A 190 -22.69 -12.57 11.33
N THR A 191 -21.82 -12.90 12.28
CA THR A 191 -20.39 -12.59 12.18
C THR A 191 -19.73 -13.35 11.05
N ALA A 192 -20.08 -14.63 10.86
CA ALA A 192 -19.60 -15.44 9.75
C ALA A 192 -19.99 -14.86 8.38
N LEU A 193 -21.22 -14.34 8.24
CA LEU A 193 -21.67 -13.67 7.01
C LEU A 193 -20.92 -12.36 6.79
N THR A 194 -20.81 -11.53 7.82
CA THR A 194 -20.15 -10.23 7.71
C THR A 194 -18.65 -10.38 7.41
N ARG A 195 -17.95 -11.34 8.02
CA ARG A 195 -16.50 -11.53 7.85
C ARG A 195 -16.10 -11.77 6.40
N LEU A 196 -16.74 -12.72 5.73
CA LEU A 196 -16.42 -13.04 4.34
C LEU A 196 -17.06 -12.03 3.37
N GLY A 197 -18.27 -11.57 3.67
CA GLY A 197 -18.96 -10.57 2.85
C GLY A 197 -18.22 -9.24 2.76
N VAL A 198 -17.74 -8.72 3.88
CA VAL A 198 -16.94 -7.47 3.92
C VAL A 198 -15.63 -7.66 3.18
N TRP A 199 -14.91 -8.76 3.43
CA TRP A 199 -13.63 -9.03 2.76
C TRP A 199 -13.75 -9.07 1.23
N LEU A 200 -14.84 -9.65 0.71
CA LEU A 200 -15.14 -9.66 -0.73
C LEU A 200 -15.50 -8.27 -1.26
N LEU A 201 -16.28 -7.47 -0.51
CA LEU A 201 -16.67 -6.11 -0.90
C LEU A 201 -15.48 -5.15 -0.94
N GLU A 202 -14.54 -5.27 -0.01
CA GLU A 202 -13.29 -4.50 0.00
C GLU A 202 -12.44 -4.72 -1.26
N ARG A 203 -12.68 -5.84 -1.97
CA ARG A 203 -12.03 -6.22 -3.23
C ARG A 203 -12.95 -6.06 -4.44
N GLU A 204 -13.99 -5.23 -4.30
CA GLU A 204 -14.98 -4.89 -5.32
C GLU A 204 -15.74 -6.09 -5.89
N ARG A 205 -15.77 -7.22 -5.17
CA ARG A 205 -16.54 -8.40 -5.56
C ARG A 205 -17.97 -8.23 -5.12
N THR A 206 -18.90 -8.30 -6.06
CA THR A 206 -20.34 -8.10 -5.79
C THR A 206 -21.21 -9.27 -6.24
N ARG A 207 -20.69 -10.20 -7.05
CA ARG A 207 -21.45 -11.33 -7.61
C ARG A 207 -22.08 -12.21 -6.52
N PHE A 208 -21.38 -12.40 -5.41
CA PHE A 208 -21.87 -13.19 -4.27
C PHE A 208 -23.16 -12.63 -3.64
N LEU A 209 -23.44 -11.32 -3.77
CA LEU A 209 -24.65 -10.69 -3.23
C LEU A 209 -25.92 -11.26 -3.85
N THR A 210 -25.85 -11.74 -5.09
CA THR A 210 -26.98 -12.43 -5.74
C THR A 210 -27.35 -13.71 -4.99
N HIS A 211 -26.36 -14.42 -4.43
CA HIS A 211 -26.56 -15.65 -3.66
C HIS A 211 -27.22 -15.31 -2.33
N TYR A 212 -26.73 -14.26 -1.66
CA TYR A 212 -27.36 -13.72 -0.46
C TYR A 212 -28.84 -13.39 -0.70
N ALA A 213 -29.12 -12.52 -1.68
CA ALA A 213 -30.46 -12.06 -1.98
C ALA A 213 -31.42 -13.22 -2.26
N LYS A 214 -30.98 -14.20 -3.06
CA LYS A 214 -31.78 -15.39 -3.38
C LYS A 214 -32.10 -16.22 -2.13
N ILE A 215 -31.08 -16.63 -1.36
CA ILE A 215 -31.28 -17.51 -0.19
C ILE A 215 -32.15 -16.82 0.88
N ARG A 216 -31.89 -15.54 1.12
CA ARG A 216 -32.63 -14.75 2.12
C ARG A 216 -34.06 -14.47 1.67
N GLY A 217 -34.27 -14.17 0.38
CA GLY A 217 -35.60 -14.04 -0.22
C GLY A 217 -36.41 -15.32 -0.12
N ASP A 218 -35.82 -16.46 -0.47
CA ASP A 218 -36.47 -17.78 -0.36
C ASP A 218 -36.84 -18.11 1.10
N ASN A 219 -35.97 -17.78 2.05
CA ASN A 219 -36.26 -17.96 3.48
C ASN A 219 -37.39 -17.05 3.97
N MET A 220 -37.44 -15.81 3.49
CA MET A 220 -38.52 -14.86 3.80
C MET A 220 -39.87 -15.40 3.31
N MET A 221 -39.92 -15.89 2.06
CA MET A 221 -41.15 -16.50 1.51
C MET A 221 -41.59 -17.74 2.29
N ARG A 222 -40.64 -18.61 2.69
CA ARG A 222 -40.95 -19.76 3.55
C ARG A 222 -41.51 -19.33 4.91
N THR A 223 -40.93 -18.29 5.50
CA THR A 223 -41.40 -17.72 6.78
C THR A 223 -42.83 -17.19 6.64
N ILE A 224 -43.12 -16.39 5.62
CA ILE A 224 -44.46 -15.83 5.38
C ILE A 224 -45.50 -16.95 5.18
N SER A 225 -45.18 -17.96 4.36
CA SER A 225 -46.07 -19.11 4.13
C SER A 225 -46.37 -19.88 5.42
N ALA A 226 -45.35 -20.07 6.28
CA ALA A 226 -45.53 -20.74 7.57
C ALA A 226 -46.36 -19.90 8.56
N VAL A 227 -46.22 -18.58 8.55
CA VAL A 227 -47.06 -17.67 9.34
C VAL A 227 -48.51 -17.75 8.90
N ALA A 228 -48.77 -17.70 7.58
CA ALA A 228 -50.12 -17.80 7.04
C ALA A 228 -50.80 -19.13 7.42
N GLN A 229 -50.08 -20.25 7.34
CA GLN A 229 -50.57 -21.57 7.75
C GLN A 229 -50.84 -21.65 9.25
N HIS A 230 -49.93 -21.14 10.08
CA HIS A 230 -50.09 -21.12 11.53
C HIS A 230 -51.30 -20.28 11.97
N HIS A 231 -51.46 -19.11 11.37
CA HIS A 231 -52.61 -18.23 11.60
C HIS A 231 -53.94 -18.91 11.23
N ALA A 232 -54.02 -19.54 10.05
CA ALA A 232 -55.21 -20.29 9.64
C ALA A 232 -55.56 -21.43 10.62
N ALA A 233 -54.56 -22.15 11.11
CA ALA A 233 -54.75 -23.23 12.08
C ALA A 233 -55.24 -22.71 13.45
N LEU A 234 -54.74 -21.57 13.92
CA LEU A 234 -55.21 -20.92 15.15
C LEU A 234 -56.68 -20.51 15.05
N HIS A 235 -57.06 -19.85 13.95
CA HIS A 235 -58.44 -19.47 13.69
C HIS A 235 -59.38 -20.67 13.64
N ALA A 236 -58.99 -21.75 12.95
CA ALA A 236 -59.78 -22.98 12.91
C ALA A 236 -60.00 -23.60 14.30
N LYS A 237 -58.94 -23.66 15.14
CA LYS A 237 -59.03 -24.15 16.52
C LYS A 237 -59.94 -23.28 17.40
N MET A 238 -59.88 -21.96 17.25
CA MET A 238 -60.77 -21.04 17.96
C MET A 238 -62.24 -21.29 17.59
N HIS A 239 -62.56 -21.37 16.29
CA HIS A 239 -63.92 -21.63 15.83
C HIS A 239 -64.47 -22.98 16.32
N ALA A 240 -63.65 -24.04 16.31
CA ALA A 240 -64.03 -25.34 16.86
C ALA A 240 -64.34 -25.29 18.37
N ARG A 241 -63.54 -24.54 19.14
CA ARG A 241 -63.71 -24.38 20.59
C ARG A 241 -64.97 -23.57 20.93
N THR A 242 -65.26 -22.49 20.19
CA THR A 242 -66.49 -21.71 20.35
C THR A 242 -67.73 -22.53 19.98
N GLY A 243 -67.64 -23.38 18.95
CA GLY A 243 -68.72 -24.32 18.58
C GLY A 243 -68.99 -25.37 19.66
N ALA A 244 -67.95 -25.91 20.30
CA ALA A 244 -68.08 -26.86 21.39
C ALA A 244 -68.73 -26.25 22.66
N ILE A 245 -68.36 -25.01 23.00
CA ILE A 245 -68.95 -24.29 24.15
C ILE A 245 -70.43 -23.98 23.89
N LYS A 246 -70.79 -23.53 22.68
CA LYS A 246 -72.19 -23.29 22.31
C LYS A 246 -73.06 -24.55 22.44
N LYS A 247 -72.52 -25.74 22.11
CA LYS A 247 -73.22 -27.02 22.29
C LYS A 247 -73.36 -27.44 23.77
N PHE A 248 -72.48 -26.97 24.65
CA PHE A 248 -72.51 -27.30 26.07
C PHE A 248 -73.43 -26.37 26.89
N VAL A 249 -73.64 -25.14 26.42
CA VAL A 249 -74.54 -24.15 27.06
C VAL A 249 -75.98 -24.26 26.53
N SER A 250 -76.22 -25.04 25.48
CA SER A 250 -77.56 -25.28 24.90
C SER A 250 -78.29 -26.51 25.47
N PHE A 251 -77.96 -26.93 26.69
CA PHE A 251 -78.69 -27.96 27.46
C PHE A 251 -79.34 -27.35 28.69
#